data_AF-A0A6P7XQ62-F1
#
_entry.id   AF-A0A6P7XQ62-F1
#
_cell.length_a   1.000
_cell.length_b   1.000
_cell.length_c   1.000
_cell.angle_alpha   90.00
_cell.angle_beta   90.00
_cell.angle_gamma   90.00
#
_symmetry.space_group_name_H-M   'P 1'
#
loop_
_entity.id
_entity.type
_entity.pdbx_description
1 polymer ?
#
loop_
_entity_poly.entity_id
_entity_poly.type
_entity_poly.pdbx_seq_one_letter_code
_entity_poly.pdbx_strand_id
1 'polypeptide(L)'
;MSKREAFLQATVEKSVENFLHFIQLHKGGTDPFDLNELLQELTRKQKEELWERLKNLLVDTLLAQPVEKWQRMEDDSDDEMEVEHSADLKQAMAIIDGVTVVVTASIPVVDENVSYEALQESAVILNGVLRVLPKSETALQFDIQRLCEAWWEKGLEGKEELVKIAFVLRIRKSLDGKSMCSDINQLWHFHQALLTFDYSSKESTEVKDLLLQCFMSVKHVKKEEGKRFLSFLFSWNPNFIKMIHGTIKNQLQCFPQSLMVNIAEMYFRAWKKASGGILETIEHTCIQDFMHHGVHLPRNSLVHPKVRKVILSEMHHKVKRKASRY
;
A
#
# COMPACT_ATOMS: atom_id res chain seq x y z
N MET A 1 -39.02 -17.55 3.48
CA MET A 1 -38.27 -16.30 3.30
C MET A 1 -37.17 -16.55 2.28
N SER A 2 -36.95 -15.61 1.37
CA SER A 2 -35.81 -15.65 0.44
C SER A 2 -34.49 -15.54 1.22
N LYS A 3 -33.41 -16.19 0.77
CA LYS A 3 -32.05 -16.01 1.34
C LYS A 3 -31.67 -14.51 1.42
N ARG A 4 -32.18 -13.70 0.49
CA ARG A 4 -31.97 -12.25 0.43
C ARG A 4 -32.64 -11.51 1.60
N GLU A 5 -33.89 -11.86 1.89
CA GLU A 5 -34.64 -11.26 3.01
C GLU A 5 -34.04 -11.67 4.35
N ALA A 6 -33.56 -12.92 4.46
CA ALA A 6 -32.88 -13.42 5.65
C ALA A 6 -31.54 -12.70 5.90
N PHE A 7 -30.74 -12.44 4.86
CA PHE A 7 -29.50 -11.67 4.99
C PHE A 7 -29.78 -10.21 5.35
N LEU A 8 -30.72 -9.56 4.64
CA LEU A 8 -31.11 -8.19 4.97
C LEU A 8 -31.68 -8.10 6.40
N GLN A 9 -32.48 -9.06 6.86
CA GLN A 9 -32.97 -9.09 8.25
C GLN A 9 -31.86 -9.36 9.26
N ALA A 10 -30.86 -10.18 8.93
CA ALA A 10 -29.70 -10.40 9.81
C ALA A 10 -28.90 -9.12 10.05
N THR A 11 -29.01 -8.13 9.15
CA THR A 11 -28.43 -6.78 9.32
C THR A 11 -29.33 -5.79 10.06
N VAL A 12 -30.58 -6.13 10.39
CA VAL A 12 -31.57 -5.18 10.92
C VAL A 12 -31.48 -4.95 12.42
N GLU A 13 -31.37 -5.96 13.27
CA GLU A 13 -31.30 -5.72 14.72
C GLU A 13 -31.04 -7.04 15.48
N LYS A 14 -30.11 -7.01 16.44
CA LYS A 14 -29.88 -8.01 17.50
C LYS A 14 -29.41 -9.43 17.13
N SER A 15 -29.15 -9.75 15.86
CA SER A 15 -28.50 -11.02 15.52
C SER A 15 -27.16 -10.82 14.80
N VAL A 16 -26.20 -10.19 15.48
CA VAL A 16 -24.80 -10.15 15.04
C VAL A 16 -24.32 -11.56 14.70
N GLU A 17 -24.73 -12.57 15.46
CA GLU A 17 -24.44 -13.98 15.22
C GLU A 17 -24.95 -14.48 13.86
N ASN A 18 -26.17 -14.11 13.45
CA ASN A 18 -26.70 -14.51 12.14
C ASN A 18 -25.96 -13.80 11.00
N PHE A 19 -25.60 -12.52 11.18
CA PHE A 19 -24.78 -11.80 10.20
C PHE A 19 -23.43 -12.50 10.02
N LEU A 20 -22.72 -12.78 11.12
CA LEU A 20 -21.44 -13.49 11.09
C LEU A 20 -21.57 -14.89 10.51
N HIS A 21 -22.68 -15.59 10.76
CA HIS A 21 -22.95 -16.88 10.16
C HIS A 21 -23.03 -16.79 8.63
N PHE A 22 -23.75 -15.82 8.07
CA PHE A 22 -23.78 -15.61 6.61
C PHE A 22 -22.40 -15.27 6.01
N ILE A 23 -21.58 -14.50 6.72
CA ILE A 23 -20.19 -14.24 6.29
C ILE A 23 -19.35 -15.51 6.31
N GLN A 24 -19.48 -16.35 7.34
CA GLN A 24 -18.79 -17.64 7.40
C GLN A 24 -19.21 -18.58 6.28
N LEU A 25 -20.51 -18.62 5.96
CA LEU A 25 -21.02 -19.39 4.82
C LEU A 25 -20.40 -18.93 3.49
N HIS A 26 -20.27 -17.61 3.29
CA HIS A 26 -19.60 -17.06 2.12
C HIS A 26 -18.10 -17.45 2.06
N LYS A 27 -17.39 -17.38 3.19
CA LYS A 27 -15.96 -17.72 3.27
C LYS A 27 -15.68 -19.23 3.13
N GLY A 28 -16.63 -20.08 3.53
CA GLY A 28 -16.48 -21.53 3.58
C GLY A 28 -16.39 -22.22 2.20
N GLY A 29 -16.86 -21.57 1.13
CA GLY A 29 -16.77 -22.07 -0.26
C GLY A 29 -17.56 -23.36 -0.57
N THR A 30 -18.18 -23.97 0.44
CA THR A 30 -18.89 -25.26 0.37
C THR A 30 -20.41 -25.11 0.32
N ASP A 31 -20.96 -23.91 0.53
CA ASP A 31 -22.40 -23.62 0.55
C ASP A 31 -22.80 -22.70 -0.62
N PRO A 32 -23.99 -22.86 -1.25
CA PRO A 32 -24.55 -21.99 -2.30
C PRO A 32 -24.93 -20.56 -1.84
N PHE A 33 -24.17 -19.93 -0.95
CA PHE A 33 -24.37 -18.52 -0.59
C PHE A 33 -23.23 -17.66 -1.15
N ASP A 34 -23.49 -17.00 -2.28
CA ASP A 34 -22.58 -16.02 -2.88
C ASP A 34 -23.05 -14.60 -2.57
N LEU A 35 -22.27 -13.89 -1.75
CA LEU A 35 -22.50 -12.50 -1.41
C LEU A 35 -22.45 -11.59 -2.66
N ASN A 36 -21.60 -11.91 -3.64
CA ASN A 36 -21.46 -11.11 -4.85
C ASN A 36 -22.72 -11.21 -5.72
N GLU A 37 -23.28 -12.42 -5.86
CA GLU A 37 -24.55 -12.65 -6.56
C GLU A 37 -25.68 -11.91 -5.86
N LEU A 38 -25.78 -12.04 -4.53
CA LEU A 38 -26.80 -11.36 -3.74
C LEU A 38 -26.74 -9.84 -3.93
N LEU A 39 -25.55 -9.23 -3.83
CA LEU A 39 -25.36 -7.79 -3.97
C LEU A 39 -25.69 -7.28 -5.38
N GLN A 40 -25.48 -8.09 -6.43
CA GLN A 40 -25.90 -7.75 -7.79
C GLN A 40 -27.43 -7.72 -7.93
N GLU A 41 -28.13 -8.59 -7.22
CA GLU A 41 -29.59 -8.73 -7.30
C GLU A 41 -30.36 -7.73 -6.42
N LEU A 42 -29.68 -7.03 -5.51
CA LEU A 42 -30.30 -6.01 -4.67
C LEU A 42 -30.73 -4.77 -5.47
N THR A 43 -31.91 -4.27 -5.16
CA THR A 43 -32.36 -2.97 -5.67
C THR A 43 -31.53 -1.83 -5.09
N ARG A 44 -31.51 -0.66 -5.75
CA ARG A 44 -30.74 0.52 -5.29
C ARG A 44 -31.04 0.89 -3.84
N LYS A 45 -32.33 0.96 -3.48
CA LYS A 45 -32.76 1.26 -2.10
C LYS A 45 -32.26 0.22 -1.08
N GLN A 46 -32.25 -1.06 -1.45
CA GLN A 46 -31.77 -2.11 -0.57
C GLN A 46 -30.25 -2.06 -0.38
N LYS A 47 -29.49 -1.65 -1.41
CA LYS A 47 -28.04 -1.42 -1.30
C LYS A 47 -27.75 -0.27 -0.35
N GLU A 48 -28.41 0.87 -0.54
CA GLU A 48 -28.28 2.05 0.31
C GLU A 48 -28.61 1.73 1.78
N GLU A 49 -29.73 1.03 2.01
CA GLU A 49 -30.15 0.61 3.34
C GLU A 49 -29.15 -0.39 3.98
N LEU A 50 -28.62 -1.33 3.20
CA LEU A 50 -27.58 -2.25 3.67
C LEU A 50 -26.32 -1.49 4.09
N TRP A 51 -25.84 -0.55 3.26
CA TRP A 51 -24.62 0.20 3.55
C TRP A 51 -24.77 1.10 4.77
N GLU A 52 -25.94 1.72 4.95
CA GLU A 52 -26.23 2.52 6.15
C GLU A 52 -26.25 1.66 7.42
N ARG A 53 -26.81 0.45 7.35
CA ARG A 53 -26.79 -0.51 8.46
C ARG A 53 -25.38 -1.01 8.79
N LEU A 54 -24.56 -1.31 7.79
CA LEU A 54 -23.18 -1.73 7.99
C LEU A 54 -22.35 -0.63 8.66
N LYS A 55 -22.56 0.63 8.24
CA LYS A 55 -21.94 1.78 8.87
C LYS A 55 -22.33 1.87 10.34
N ASN A 56 -23.62 1.84 10.65
CA ASN A 56 -24.10 1.94 12.03
C ASN A 56 -23.55 0.79 12.89
N LEU A 57 -23.56 -0.45 12.38
CA LEU A 57 -22.96 -1.60 13.05
C LEU A 57 -21.47 -1.40 13.34
N LEU A 58 -20.72 -0.85 12.39
CA LEU A 58 -19.29 -0.57 12.56
C LEU A 58 -19.06 0.53 13.61
N VAL A 59 -19.85 1.61 13.59
CA VAL A 59 -19.78 2.70 14.57
C VAL A 59 -20.13 2.20 15.96
N ASP A 60 -21.24 1.46 16.12
CA ASP A 60 -21.67 0.91 17.40
C ASP A 60 -20.62 -0.05 17.98
N THR A 61 -20.00 -0.86 17.14
CA THR A 61 -18.91 -1.77 17.54
C THR A 61 -17.70 -1.00 18.06
N LEU A 62 -17.29 0.08 17.39
CA LEU A 62 -16.16 0.90 17.80
C LEU A 62 -16.44 1.75 19.04
N LEU A 63 -17.70 2.15 19.24
CA LEU A 63 -18.13 2.83 20.47
C LEU A 63 -18.14 1.88 21.67
N ALA A 64 -18.60 0.64 21.48
CA ALA A 64 -18.60 -0.39 22.52
C ALA A 64 -17.17 -0.84 22.87
N GLN A 65 -16.30 -0.99 21.86
CA GLN A 65 -14.91 -1.41 22.00
C GLN A 65 -13.93 -0.40 21.37
N PRO A 66 -13.63 0.71 22.09
CA PRO A 66 -12.69 1.72 21.61
C PRO A 66 -11.30 1.15 21.31
N VAL A 67 -10.64 1.72 20.30
CA VAL A 67 -9.34 1.27 19.77
C VAL A 67 -8.23 1.26 20.83
N GLU A 68 -8.33 2.11 21.86
CA GLU A 68 -7.37 2.20 22.96
C GLU A 68 -7.34 0.91 23.82
N LYS A 69 -8.42 0.12 23.79
CA LYS A 69 -8.51 -1.14 24.54
C LYS A 69 -7.84 -2.32 23.83
N TRP A 70 -7.57 -2.21 22.53
CA TRP A 70 -7.12 -3.34 21.71
C TRP A 70 -5.67 -3.76 21.98
N GLN A 71 -4.83 -2.83 22.46
CA GLN A 71 -3.38 -3.03 22.61
C GLN A 71 -2.94 -3.48 24.03
N ARG A 72 -3.85 -3.45 25.02
CA ARG A 72 -3.51 -3.82 26.41
C ARG A 72 -3.31 -5.34 26.64
N MET A 73 -3.58 -6.17 25.65
CA MET A 73 -3.57 -7.64 25.76
C MET A 73 -2.22 -8.31 25.42
N GLU A 74 -1.17 -7.55 25.07
CA GLU A 74 0.16 -8.16 24.82
C GLU A 74 1.06 -8.20 26.08
N ASP A 75 0.74 -7.48 27.17
CA ASP A 75 1.70 -7.21 28.27
C ASP A 75 1.26 -7.54 29.72
N ASP A 76 0.03 -7.96 30.03
CA ASP A 76 -0.36 -8.29 31.41
C ASP A 76 -1.13 -9.61 31.55
N SER A 77 -1.02 -10.18 32.75
CA SER A 77 -1.20 -11.58 33.09
C SER A 77 -2.46 -11.89 33.92
N ASP A 78 -3.16 -12.95 33.53
CA ASP A 78 -3.74 -14.01 34.38
C ASP A 78 -4.81 -13.57 35.40
N ASP A 79 -5.78 -12.75 34.96
CA ASP A 79 -6.97 -12.37 35.75
C ASP A 79 -8.28 -12.83 35.08
N GLU A 80 -9.24 -13.33 35.87
CA GLU A 80 -10.55 -13.85 35.38
C GLU A 80 -11.37 -12.80 34.61
N MET A 81 -11.14 -11.50 34.87
CA MET A 81 -11.72 -10.38 34.12
C MET A 81 -11.13 -10.20 32.70
N GLU A 82 -9.99 -10.83 32.38
CA GLU A 82 -9.43 -10.86 31.02
C GLU A 82 -10.26 -11.72 30.07
N VAL A 83 -10.98 -12.72 30.59
CA VAL A 83 -11.72 -13.70 29.79
C VAL A 83 -12.92 -13.05 29.08
N GLU A 84 -13.72 -12.23 29.78
CA GLU A 84 -14.86 -11.50 29.20
C GLU A 84 -14.39 -10.42 28.21
N HIS A 85 -13.36 -9.64 28.56
CA HIS A 85 -12.76 -8.66 27.65
C HIS A 85 -12.20 -9.30 26.36
N SER A 86 -11.68 -10.53 26.45
CA SER A 86 -11.21 -11.26 25.28
C SER A 86 -12.35 -11.71 24.34
N ALA A 87 -13.54 -12.00 24.88
CA ALA A 87 -14.69 -12.44 24.10
C ALA A 87 -15.32 -11.28 23.34
N ASP A 88 -15.52 -10.15 24.01
CA ASP A 88 -16.02 -8.92 23.39
C ASP A 88 -15.10 -8.40 22.29
N LEU A 89 -13.77 -8.45 22.52
CA LEU A 89 -12.79 -8.05 21.51
C LEU A 89 -12.82 -8.98 20.30
N LYS A 90 -12.90 -10.31 20.51
CA LYS A 90 -13.05 -11.27 19.41
C LYS A 90 -14.32 -11.03 18.60
N GLN A 91 -15.43 -10.73 19.28
CA GLN A 91 -16.68 -10.40 18.62
C GLN A 91 -16.55 -9.10 17.81
N ALA A 92 -15.92 -8.06 18.36
CA ALA A 92 -15.65 -6.82 17.64
C ALA A 92 -14.78 -7.05 16.39
N MET A 93 -13.71 -7.84 16.49
CA MET A 93 -12.86 -8.18 15.34
C MET A 93 -13.64 -8.96 14.28
N ALA A 94 -14.49 -9.90 14.68
CA ALA A 94 -15.35 -10.65 13.76
C ALA A 94 -16.36 -9.75 13.04
N ILE A 95 -16.93 -8.75 13.72
CA ILE A 95 -17.83 -7.76 13.11
C ILE A 95 -17.06 -6.91 12.09
N ILE A 96 -15.90 -6.37 12.45
CA ILE A 96 -15.06 -5.56 11.55
C ILE A 96 -14.68 -6.37 10.31
N ASP A 97 -14.30 -7.63 10.50
CA ASP A 97 -14.02 -8.57 9.41
C ASP A 97 -15.25 -8.79 8.51
N GLY A 98 -16.42 -9.07 9.10
CA GLY A 98 -17.66 -9.25 8.36
C GLY A 98 -18.05 -8.00 7.55
N VAL A 99 -17.96 -6.82 8.16
CA VAL A 99 -18.21 -5.54 7.47
C VAL A 99 -17.19 -5.34 6.34
N THR A 100 -15.91 -5.61 6.57
CA THR A 100 -14.85 -5.50 5.54
C THR A 100 -15.17 -6.36 4.32
N VAL A 101 -15.64 -7.59 4.53
CA VAL A 101 -16.04 -8.50 3.44
C VAL A 101 -17.18 -7.92 2.63
N VAL A 102 -18.25 -7.44 3.28
CA VAL A 102 -19.43 -6.91 2.57
C VAL A 102 -19.14 -5.59 1.86
N VAL A 103 -18.37 -4.71 2.49
CA VAL A 103 -17.93 -3.45 1.87
C VAL A 103 -17.08 -3.74 0.64
N THR A 104 -16.14 -4.68 0.73
CA THR A 104 -15.30 -5.08 -0.42
C THR A 104 -16.13 -5.66 -1.56
N ALA A 105 -17.07 -6.58 -1.25
CA ALA A 105 -17.96 -7.18 -2.23
C ALA A 105 -18.96 -6.17 -2.83
N SER A 106 -19.19 -5.03 -2.16
CA SER A 106 -20.04 -3.95 -2.65
C SER A 106 -19.37 -3.06 -3.70
N ILE A 107 -18.04 -2.97 -3.72
CA ILE A 107 -17.29 -2.08 -4.65
C ILE A 107 -17.63 -2.32 -6.14
N PRO A 108 -17.69 -3.57 -6.64
CA PRO A 108 -18.01 -3.83 -8.05
C PRO A 108 -19.42 -3.38 -8.44
N VAL A 109 -20.37 -3.43 -7.50
CA VAL A 109 -21.80 -3.15 -7.73
C VAL A 109 -22.18 -1.69 -7.52
N VAL A 110 -21.23 -0.82 -7.16
CA VAL A 110 -21.40 0.65 -7.14
C VAL A 110 -21.53 1.14 -8.58
N ASP A 111 -22.61 1.87 -8.84
CA ASP A 111 -22.93 2.53 -10.12
C ASP A 111 -23.21 4.03 -9.90
N GLU A 112 -23.16 4.83 -10.96
CA GLU A 112 -23.30 6.30 -10.90
C GLU A 112 -24.64 6.80 -10.34
N ASN A 113 -25.65 5.94 -10.22
CA ASN A 113 -27.01 6.30 -9.83
C ASN A 113 -27.39 5.86 -8.40
N VAL A 114 -26.46 5.30 -7.63
CA VAL A 114 -26.69 4.88 -6.24
C VAL A 114 -25.85 5.76 -5.32
N SER A 115 -26.47 6.29 -4.26
CA SER A 115 -25.68 6.99 -3.23
C SER A 115 -24.85 5.98 -2.45
N TYR A 116 -23.52 6.15 -2.47
CA TYR A 116 -22.58 5.27 -1.77
C TYR A 116 -21.87 5.99 -0.61
N GLU A 117 -22.42 7.10 -0.11
CA GLU A 117 -21.85 7.87 1.00
C GLU A 117 -21.63 7.00 2.25
N ALA A 118 -22.63 6.21 2.64
CA ALA A 118 -22.53 5.29 3.78
C ALA A 118 -21.44 4.21 3.59
N LEU A 119 -21.27 3.74 2.34
CA LEU A 119 -20.24 2.79 1.98
C LEU A 119 -18.85 3.43 2.06
N GLN A 120 -18.72 4.67 1.61
CA GLN A 120 -17.49 5.46 1.68
C GLN A 120 -17.11 5.75 3.14
N GLU A 121 -18.06 6.17 3.98
CA GLU A 121 -17.84 6.37 5.42
C GLU A 121 -17.35 5.08 6.08
N SER A 122 -17.97 3.94 5.76
CA SER A 122 -17.52 2.63 6.24
C SER A 122 -16.08 2.32 5.81
N ALA A 123 -15.72 2.57 4.54
CA ALA A 123 -14.36 2.38 4.05
C ALA A 123 -13.33 3.29 4.75
N VAL A 124 -13.70 4.55 5.04
CA VAL A 124 -12.85 5.50 5.78
C VAL A 124 -12.63 5.03 7.21
N ILE A 125 -13.69 4.58 7.90
CA ILE A 125 -13.58 4.04 9.26
C ILE A 125 -12.67 2.81 9.28
N LEU A 126 -12.87 1.86 8.36
CA LEU A 126 -12.04 0.66 8.22
C LEU A 126 -10.56 1.01 7.96
N ASN A 127 -10.29 1.99 7.10
CA ASN A 127 -8.94 2.48 6.86
C ASN A 127 -8.32 3.15 8.09
N GLY A 128 -9.13 3.84 8.91
CA GLY A 128 -8.69 4.47 10.16
C GLY A 128 -8.22 3.46 11.21
N VAL A 129 -8.92 2.33 11.33
CA VAL A 129 -8.56 1.28 12.31
C VAL A 129 -7.37 0.42 11.88
N LEU A 130 -7.03 0.42 10.58
CA LEU A 130 -6.01 -0.44 9.98
C LEU A 130 -4.64 -0.38 10.69
N ARG A 131 -4.22 0.79 11.17
CA ARG A 131 -2.93 0.96 11.86
C ARG A 131 -2.97 0.58 13.35
N VAL A 132 -4.17 0.48 13.92
CA VAL A 132 -4.39 0.30 15.36
C VAL A 132 -4.79 -1.14 15.69
N LEU A 133 -5.18 -1.93 14.68
CA LEU A 133 -5.51 -3.34 14.83
C LEU A 133 -4.40 -4.13 15.55
N PRO A 134 -4.76 -5.08 16.43
CA PRO A 134 -3.81 -5.98 17.06
C PRO A 134 -2.93 -6.71 16.05
N LYS A 135 -1.68 -7.01 16.44
CA LYS A 135 -0.72 -7.73 15.57
C LYS A 135 -1.19 -9.15 15.25
N SER A 136 -2.04 -9.75 16.08
CA SER A 136 -2.66 -11.06 15.82
C SER A 136 -3.55 -11.04 14.57
N GLU A 137 -4.20 -9.91 14.29
CA GLU A 137 -5.22 -9.75 13.24
C GLU A 137 -4.61 -9.45 11.85
N THR A 138 -3.56 -10.18 11.48
CA THR A 138 -2.87 -10.00 10.18
C THR A 138 -3.77 -10.28 8.97
N ALA A 139 -4.72 -11.21 9.10
CA ALA A 139 -5.69 -11.52 8.05
C ALA A 139 -6.65 -10.33 7.82
N LEU A 140 -7.20 -9.77 8.90
CA LEU A 140 -8.09 -8.61 8.83
C LEU A 140 -7.37 -7.37 8.29
N GLN A 141 -6.13 -7.11 8.75
CA GLN A 141 -5.31 -6.03 8.20
C GLN A 141 -5.14 -6.18 6.68
N PHE A 142 -4.90 -7.42 6.21
CA PHE A 142 -4.76 -7.70 4.78
C PHE A 142 -6.08 -7.50 4.02
N ASP A 143 -7.22 -7.90 4.58
CA ASP A 143 -8.53 -7.75 3.94
C ASP A 143 -8.94 -6.27 3.82
N ILE A 144 -8.73 -5.47 4.86
CA ILE A 144 -8.95 -4.01 4.82
C ILE A 144 -8.00 -3.34 3.81
N GLN A 145 -6.75 -3.82 3.73
CA GLN A 145 -5.82 -3.32 2.73
C GLN A 145 -6.32 -3.61 1.29
N ARG A 146 -6.83 -4.83 1.04
CA ARG A 146 -7.41 -5.20 -0.26
C ARG A 146 -8.66 -4.38 -0.59
N LEU A 147 -9.47 -4.04 0.39
CA LEU A 147 -10.60 -3.12 0.25
C LEU A 147 -10.13 -1.75 -0.27
N CYS A 148 -9.10 -1.18 0.34
CA CYS A 148 -8.55 0.11 -0.08
C CYS A 148 -7.97 0.07 -1.50
N GLU A 149 -7.34 -1.05 -1.86
CA GLU A 149 -6.82 -1.30 -3.20
C GLU A 149 -7.93 -1.40 -4.24
N ALA A 150 -8.98 -2.17 -3.96
CA ALA A 150 -10.14 -2.29 -4.84
C ALA A 150 -10.87 -0.94 -5.01
N TRP A 151 -10.94 -0.13 -3.96
CA TRP A 151 -11.51 1.22 -4.00
C TRP A 151 -10.72 2.13 -4.95
N TRP A 152 -9.39 2.07 -4.85
CA TRP A 152 -8.48 2.81 -5.73
C TRP A 152 -8.60 2.38 -7.19
N GLU A 153 -8.61 1.07 -7.46
CA GLU A 153 -8.73 0.52 -8.82
C GLU A 153 -10.06 0.87 -9.49
N LYS A 154 -11.15 0.86 -8.73
CA LYS A 154 -12.48 1.29 -9.21
C LYS A 154 -12.52 2.80 -9.47
N GLY A 155 -11.66 3.58 -8.83
CA GLY A 155 -11.56 5.02 -9.04
C GLY A 155 -12.65 5.82 -8.34
N LEU A 156 -13.21 5.30 -7.24
CA LEU A 156 -14.29 5.90 -6.46
C LEU A 156 -13.84 7.20 -5.75
N GLU A 157 -14.81 7.97 -5.26
CA GLU A 157 -14.54 9.21 -4.52
C GLU A 157 -13.76 8.95 -3.22
N GLY A 158 -12.89 9.89 -2.84
CA GLY A 158 -12.05 9.80 -1.64
C GLY A 158 -10.92 8.76 -1.69
N LYS A 159 -10.68 8.13 -2.86
CA LYS A 159 -9.63 7.12 -3.04
C LYS A 159 -8.22 7.59 -2.65
N GLU A 160 -7.95 8.88 -2.77
CA GLU A 160 -6.64 9.48 -2.46
C GLU A 160 -6.28 9.34 -0.98
N GLU A 161 -7.25 9.42 -0.07
CA GLU A 161 -7.01 9.26 1.37
C GLU A 161 -6.89 7.78 1.77
N LEU A 162 -7.71 6.91 1.17
CA LEU A 162 -7.70 5.47 1.44
C LEU A 162 -6.40 4.80 0.95
N VAL A 163 -5.90 5.22 -0.21
CA VAL A 163 -4.72 4.57 -0.82
C VAL A 163 -3.43 4.87 -0.05
N LYS A 164 -3.33 6.00 0.67
CA LYS A 164 -2.09 6.41 1.35
C LYS A 164 -1.64 5.39 2.38
N ILE A 165 -2.55 4.91 3.24
CA ILE A 165 -2.21 3.92 4.27
C ILE A 165 -1.88 2.58 3.63
N ALA A 166 -2.69 2.12 2.67
CA ALA A 166 -2.46 0.87 1.96
C ALA A 166 -1.09 0.86 1.26
N PHE A 167 -0.71 1.98 0.64
CA PHE A 167 0.59 2.16 -0.02
C PHE A 167 1.76 2.07 0.96
N VAL A 168 1.68 2.73 2.12
CA VAL A 168 2.71 2.66 3.16
C VAL A 168 2.89 1.22 3.66
N LEU A 169 1.80 0.50 3.92
CA LEU A 169 1.84 -0.89 4.38
C LEU A 169 2.41 -1.83 3.31
N ARG A 170 2.08 -1.62 2.03
CA ARG A 170 2.69 -2.34 0.91
C ARG A 170 4.20 -2.15 0.87
N ILE A 171 4.70 -0.92 1.04
CA ILE A 171 6.14 -0.66 1.03
C ILE A 171 6.80 -1.40 2.18
N ARG A 172 6.27 -1.30 3.41
CA ARG A 172 6.81 -2.04 4.56
C ARG A 172 6.86 -3.54 4.31
N LYS A 173 5.78 -4.14 3.79
CA LYS A 173 5.71 -5.57 3.45
C LYS A 173 6.76 -5.96 2.40
N SER A 174 7.02 -5.12 1.41
CA SER A 174 8.04 -5.38 0.39
C SER A 174 9.48 -5.37 0.94
N LEU A 175 9.70 -4.59 2.01
CA LEU A 175 11.00 -4.44 2.66
C LEU A 175 11.25 -5.52 3.72
N ASP A 176 10.22 -6.25 4.15
CA ASP A 176 10.34 -7.35 5.09
C ASP A 176 11.33 -8.43 4.61
N GLY A 177 12.06 -9.04 5.54
CA GLY A 177 12.96 -10.15 5.24
C GLY A 177 12.27 -11.30 4.50
N LYS A 178 11.01 -11.58 4.84
CA LYS A 178 10.15 -12.61 4.26
C LYS A 178 9.45 -12.17 2.96
N SER A 179 9.70 -10.95 2.49
CA SER A 179 9.03 -10.43 1.28
C SER A 179 9.29 -11.30 0.06
N MET A 180 8.21 -11.56 -0.68
CA MET A 180 8.23 -12.33 -1.92
C MET A 180 8.38 -11.42 -3.13
N CYS A 181 8.75 -12.01 -4.25
CA CYS A 181 8.78 -11.32 -5.54
C CYS A 181 7.42 -10.68 -5.87
N SER A 182 6.31 -11.34 -5.55
CA SER A 182 4.94 -10.83 -5.78
C SER A 182 4.69 -9.49 -5.09
N ASP A 183 5.26 -9.25 -3.89
CA ASP A 183 5.07 -8.00 -3.16
C ASP A 183 5.65 -6.79 -3.91
N ILE A 184 6.80 -6.96 -4.57
CA ILE A 184 7.42 -5.93 -5.41
C ILE A 184 6.60 -5.67 -6.69
N ASN A 185 5.96 -6.71 -7.25
CA ASN A 185 5.10 -6.54 -8.42
C ASN A 185 3.87 -5.70 -8.05
N GLN A 186 3.26 -5.99 -6.90
CA GLN A 186 2.11 -5.25 -6.40
C GLN A 186 2.45 -3.78 -6.13
N LEU A 187 3.64 -3.47 -5.59
CA LEU A 187 4.10 -2.09 -5.47
C LEU A 187 4.11 -1.33 -6.79
N TRP A 188 4.52 -1.98 -7.87
CA TRP A 188 4.46 -1.35 -9.20
C TRP A 188 3.02 -1.11 -9.64
N HIS A 189 2.05 -1.97 -9.35
CA HIS A 189 0.64 -1.71 -9.71
C HIS A 189 0.09 -0.45 -9.02
N PHE A 190 0.47 -0.22 -7.76
CA PHE A 190 0.02 0.93 -6.97
C PHE A 190 0.94 2.15 -7.02
N HIS A 191 1.95 2.18 -7.90
CA HIS A 191 2.96 3.25 -7.92
C HIS A 191 2.37 4.67 -8.09
N GLN A 192 1.25 4.80 -8.79
CA GLN A 192 0.56 6.08 -9.00
C GLN A 192 0.00 6.68 -7.71
N ALA A 193 -0.26 5.86 -6.68
CA ALA A 193 -0.65 6.33 -5.36
C ALA A 193 0.37 7.30 -4.76
N LEU A 194 1.66 7.19 -5.12
CA LEU A 194 2.68 8.14 -4.68
C LEU A 194 2.34 9.59 -5.04
N LEU A 195 1.66 9.81 -6.16
CA LEU A 195 1.32 11.16 -6.62
C LEU A 195 0.23 11.83 -5.76
N THR A 196 -0.48 11.08 -4.90
CA THR A 196 -1.45 11.65 -3.96
C THR A 196 -0.79 12.18 -2.68
N PHE A 197 0.49 11.88 -2.46
CA PHE A 197 1.23 12.37 -1.29
C PHE A 197 1.79 13.77 -1.55
N ASP A 198 1.50 14.69 -0.63
CA ASP A 198 2.20 15.97 -0.58
C ASP A 198 3.62 15.77 -0.05
N TYR A 199 4.60 16.05 -0.89
CA TYR A 199 6.02 16.01 -0.53
C TYR A 199 6.37 16.99 0.61
N SER A 200 5.68 18.11 0.74
CA SER A 200 6.01 19.13 1.75
C SER A 200 5.46 18.82 3.14
N SER A 201 4.46 17.92 3.22
CA SER A 201 3.85 17.51 4.48
C SER A 201 4.83 16.74 5.38
N LYS A 202 4.75 16.97 6.70
CA LYS A 202 5.52 16.21 7.70
C LYS A 202 5.13 14.73 7.72
N GLU A 203 3.88 14.41 7.41
CA GLU A 203 3.35 13.04 7.35
C GLU A 203 4.02 12.22 6.24
N SER A 204 4.55 12.88 5.20
CA SER A 204 5.29 12.23 4.12
C SER A 204 6.70 11.78 4.52
N THR A 205 7.20 12.17 5.70
CA THR A 205 8.56 11.83 6.14
C THR A 205 8.75 10.33 6.24
N GLU A 206 7.78 9.64 6.86
CA GLU A 206 7.77 8.18 6.94
C GLU A 206 7.81 7.53 5.55
N VAL A 207 7.00 8.05 4.62
CA VAL A 207 6.94 7.52 3.25
C VAL A 207 8.28 7.74 2.54
N LYS A 208 8.91 8.91 2.69
CA LYS A 208 10.24 9.20 2.13
C LYS A 208 11.27 8.20 2.66
N ASP A 209 11.29 7.95 3.97
CA ASP A 209 12.25 7.04 4.59
C ASP A 209 12.05 5.60 4.07
N LEU A 210 10.81 5.14 3.99
CA LEU A 210 10.48 3.82 3.43
C LEU A 210 10.90 3.70 1.96
N LEU A 211 10.62 4.72 1.14
CA LEU A 211 11.02 4.76 -0.26
C LEU A 211 12.55 4.77 -0.42
N LEU A 212 13.28 5.48 0.45
CA LEU A 212 14.74 5.46 0.47
C LEU A 212 15.28 4.08 0.85
N GLN A 213 14.64 3.37 1.78
CA GLN A 213 14.98 1.98 2.10
C GLN A 213 14.83 1.04 0.90
N CYS A 214 13.88 1.28 0.00
CA CYS A 214 13.78 0.50 -1.24
C CYS A 214 15.03 0.62 -2.11
N PHE A 215 15.72 1.77 -2.13
CA PHE A 215 17.00 1.94 -2.85
C PHE A 215 18.17 1.20 -2.19
N MET A 216 18.08 0.93 -0.89
CA MET A 216 19.08 0.15 -0.14
C MET A 216 18.87 -1.36 -0.29
N SER A 217 17.67 -1.78 -0.69
CA SER A 217 17.30 -3.18 -0.84
C SER A 217 17.82 -3.78 -2.15
N VAL A 218 18.73 -4.75 -2.04
CA VAL A 218 19.24 -5.52 -3.20
C VAL A 218 18.11 -6.23 -3.96
N LYS A 219 17.06 -6.69 -3.25
CA LYS A 219 15.88 -7.34 -3.85
C LYS A 219 15.18 -6.39 -4.84
N HIS A 220 14.93 -5.15 -4.43
CA HIS A 220 14.27 -4.14 -5.25
C HIS A 220 15.13 -3.71 -6.44
N VAL A 221 16.42 -3.47 -6.23
CA VAL A 221 17.32 -2.98 -7.28
C VAL A 221 17.61 -4.05 -8.34
N LYS A 222 17.66 -5.34 -7.97
CA LYS A 222 17.89 -6.42 -8.95
C LYS A 222 16.67 -6.75 -9.80
N LYS A 223 15.47 -6.68 -9.23
CA LYS A 223 14.25 -7.12 -9.91
C LYS A 223 13.76 -6.08 -10.92
N GLU A 224 13.22 -6.53 -12.05
CA GLU A 224 12.79 -5.63 -13.13
C GLU A 224 11.64 -4.70 -12.72
N GLU A 225 10.60 -5.21 -12.05
CA GLU A 225 9.50 -4.41 -11.51
C GLU A 225 9.98 -3.44 -10.44
N GLY A 226 10.93 -3.88 -9.60
CA GLY A 226 11.58 -3.01 -8.61
C GLY A 226 12.36 -1.88 -9.28
N LYS A 227 13.14 -2.16 -10.33
CA LYS A 227 13.82 -1.12 -11.13
C LYS A 227 12.84 -0.15 -11.76
N ARG A 228 11.69 -0.62 -12.28
CA ARG A 228 10.65 0.25 -12.83
C ARG A 228 10.09 1.19 -11.76
N PHE A 229 9.75 0.65 -10.60
CA PHE A 229 9.28 1.41 -9.44
C PHE A 229 10.31 2.44 -8.99
N LEU A 230 11.54 2.03 -8.71
CA LEU A 230 12.61 2.92 -8.27
C LEU A 230 12.94 4.00 -9.30
N SER A 231 12.89 3.68 -10.60
CA SER A 231 13.08 4.68 -11.66
C SER A 231 11.95 5.71 -11.69
N PHE A 232 10.71 5.29 -11.37
CA PHE A 232 9.56 6.18 -11.27
C PHE A 232 9.69 7.17 -10.10
N LEU A 233 10.29 6.76 -8.98
CA LEU A 233 10.47 7.63 -7.81
C LEU A 233 11.30 8.91 -8.09
N PHE A 234 12.16 8.88 -9.12
CA PHE A 234 12.87 10.08 -9.58
C PHE A 234 11.95 11.16 -10.16
N SER A 235 10.71 10.83 -10.53
CA SER A 235 9.74 11.80 -11.07
C SER A 235 8.95 12.54 -10.00
N TRP A 236 9.04 12.14 -8.72
CA TRP A 236 8.16 12.64 -7.67
C TRP A 236 8.49 14.07 -7.23
N ASN A 237 9.76 14.35 -6.90
CA ASN A 237 10.18 15.70 -6.48
C ASN A 237 11.69 15.91 -6.68
N PRO A 238 12.15 17.08 -7.17
CA PRO A 238 13.58 17.38 -7.33
C PRO A 238 14.42 17.21 -6.06
N ASN A 239 13.90 17.62 -4.90
CA ASN A 239 14.63 17.46 -3.63
C ASN A 239 14.70 15.99 -3.22
N PHE A 240 13.67 15.20 -3.53
CA PHE A 240 13.72 13.77 -3.30
C PHE A 240 14.78 13.08 -4.16
N ILE A 241 14.98 13.51 -5.41
CA ILE A 241 16.07 12.99 -6.27
C ILE A 241 17.44 13.17 -5.59
N LYS A 242 17.67 14.33 -4.96
CA LYS A 242 18.92 14.59 -4.22
C LYS A 242 19.08 13.62 -3.04
N MET A 243 18.00 13.36 -2.31
CA MET A 243 17.99 12.38 -1.22
C MET A 243 18.26 10.95 -1.74
N ILE A 244 17.60 10.54 -2.82
CA ILE A 244 17.83 9.24 -3.48
C ILE A 244 19.32 9.10 -3.85
N HIS A 245 19.88 10.13 -4.48
CA HIS A 245 21.28 10.13 -4.92
C HIS A 245 22.25 10.03 -3.74
N GLY A 246 22.04 10.83 -2.68
CA GLY A 246 22.81 10.74 -1.44
C GLY A 246 22.74 9.37 -0.80
N THR A 247 21.54 8.78 -0.70
CA THR A 247 21.33 7.43 -0.17
C THR A 247 22.10 6.38 -0.97
N ILE A 248 22.02 6.41 -2.30
CA ILE A 248 22.76 5.49 -3.15
C ILE A 248 24.27 5.65 -2.96
N LYS A 249 24.78 6.89 -2.91
CA LYS A 249 26.22 7.18 -2.67
C LYS A 249 26.70 6.56 -1.36
N ASN A 250 25.95 6.74 -0.28
CA ASN A 250 26.29 6.21 1.04
C ASN A 250 26.32 4.67 1.04
N GLN A 251 25.49 4.03 0.21
CA GLN A 251 25.42 2.57 0.10
C GLN A 251 26.40 1.95 -0.91
N LEU A 252 27.10 2.75 -1.73
CA LEU A 252 28.00 2.23 -2.77
C LEU A 252 29.06 1.29 -2.20
N GLN A 253 29.60 1.59 -1.02
CA GLN A 253 30.60 0.73 -0.38
C GLN A 253 30.05 -0.65 -0.02
N CYS A 254 28.79 -0.73 0.41
CA CYS A 254 28.12 -1.95 0.84
C CYS A 254 27.56 -2.77 -0.33
N PHE A 255 27.25 -2.14 -1.46
CA PHE A 255 26.67 -2.85 -2.59
C PHE A 255 27.64 -3.78 -3.31
N PRO A 256 27.20 -4.96 -3.78
CA PRO A 256 28.02 -5.80 -4.63
C PRO A 256 28.23 -5.12 -5.98
N GLN A 257 29.40 -5.32 -6.60
CA GLN A 257 29.74 -4.69 -7.88
C GLN A 257 28.82 -5.12 -9.04
N SER A 258 28.17 -6.27 -8.94
CA SER A 258 27.15 -6.71 -9.90
C SER A 258 25.91 -5.81 -9.90
N LEU A 259 25.59 -5.15 -8.78
CA LEU A 259 24.43 -4.30 -8.65
C LEU A 259 24.57 -2.96 -9.40
N MET A 260 25.81 -2.51 -9.64
CA MET A 260 26.09 -1.21 -10.26
C MET A 260 25.46 -1.05 -11.65
N VAL A 261 25.34 -2.14 -12.41
CA VAL A 261 24.68 -2.13 -13.73
C VAL A 261 23.19 -1.80 -13.58
N ASN A 262 22.54 -2.39 -12.58
CA ASN A 262 21.12 -2.13 -12.31
C ASN A 262 20.88 -0.70 -11.80
N ILE A 263 21.79 -0.19 -10.95
CA ILE A 263 21.75 1.20 -10.51
C ILE A 263 21.90 2.15 -11.70
N ALA A 264 22.89 1.91 -12.57
CA ALA A 264 23.09 2.72 -13.77
C ALA A 264 21.87 2.71 -14.70
N GLU A 265 21.29 1.53 -14.90
CA GLU A 265 20.09 1.36 -15.71
C GLU A 265 18.91 2.15 -15.15
N MET A 266 18.72 2.16 -13.83
CA MET A 266 17.68 2.93 -13.16
C MET A 266 17.84 4.44 -13.37
N TYR A 267 19.05 5.00 -13.16
CA TYR A 267 19.33 6.41 -13.46
C TYR A 267 19.10 6.72 -14.93
N PHE A 268 19.53 5.86 -15.84
CA PHE A 268 19.33 6.05 -17.28
C PHE A 268 17.84 6.05 -17.65
N ARG A 269 17.05 5.12 -17.11
CA ARG A 269 15.60 5.04 -17.33
C ARG A 269 14.90 6.30 -16.82
N ALA A 270 15.26 6.76 -15.62
CA ALA A 270 14.75 8.01 -15.05
C ALA A 270 15.11 9.22 -15.92
N TRP A 271 16.39 9.37 -16.26
CA TRP A 271 16.89 10.44 -17.14
C TRP A 271 16.23 10.46 -18.52
N LYS A 272 15.99 9.28 -19.12
CA LYS A 272 15.35 9.19 -20.43
C LYS A 272 13.92 9.71 -20.42
N LYS A 273 13.18 9.51 -19.33
CA LYS A 273 11.78 9.92 -19.17
C LYS A 273 11.61 11.32 -18.58
N ALA A 274 12.64 11.86 -17.93
CA ALA A 274 12.59 13.15 -17.27
C ALA A 274 12.51 14.33 -18.25
N SER A 275 11.87 15.41 -17.79
CA SER A 275 11.80 16.70 -18.45
C SER A 275 11.79 17.83 -17.42
N GLY A 276 12.07 19.08 -17.86
CA GLY A 276 12.10 20.26 -17.00
C GLY A 276 13.07 20.14 -15.82
N GLY A 277 12.69 20.69 -14.66
CA GLY A 277 13.54 20.71 -13.46
C GLY A 277 13.93 19.32 -12.91
N ILE A 278 13.15 18.28 -13.21
CA ILE A 278 13.52 16.89 -12.88
C ILE A 278 14.73 16.46 -13.72
N LEU A 279 14.74 16.76 -15.02
CA LEU A 279 15.85 16.43 -15.91
C LEU A 279 17.13 17.14 -15.48
N GLU A 280 17.04 18.44 -15.22
CA GLU A 280 18.16 19.26 -14.74
C GLU A 280 18.73 18.70 -13.44
N THR A 281 17.87 18.32 -12.49
CA THR A 281 18.31 17.75 -11.21
C THR A 281 19.04 16.43 -11.42
N ILE A 282 18.54 15.55 -12.28
CA ILE A 282 19.20 14.27 -12.58
C ILE A 282 20.56 14.52 -13.26
N GLU A 283 20.63 15.42 -14.23
CA GLU A 283 21.87 15.72 -14.96
C GLU A 283 22.92 16.36 -14.07
N HIS A 284 22.56 17.46 -13.39
CA HIS A 284 23.50 18.26 -12.61
C HIS A 284 23.82 17.66 -11.24
N THR A 285 22.82 17.12 -10.54
CA THR A 285 23.05 16.64 -9.16
C THR A 285 23.50 15.19 -9.11
N CYS A 286 23.05 14.34 -10.05
CA CYS A 286 23.33 12.91 -9.96
C CYS A 286 24.39 12.46 -10.96
N ILE A 287 24.16 12.74 -12.25
CA ILE A 287 25.01 12.21 -13.33
C ILE A 287 26.38 12.88 -13.31
N GLN A 288 26.42 14.21 -13.25
CA GLN A 288 27.68 14.97 -13.18
C GLN A 288 28.46 14.65 -11.90
N ASP A 289 27.80 14.44 -10.76
CA ASP A 289 28.45 14.04 -9.52
C ASP A 289 29.15 12.68 -9.67
N PHE A 290 28.47 11.68 -10.27
CA PHE A 290 29.12 10.41 -10.57
C PHE A 290 30.29 10.58 -11.54
N MET A 291 30.14 11.35 -12.62
CA MET A 291 31.22 11.62 -13.56
C MET A 291 32.44 12.24 -12.88
N HIS A 292 32.23 13.25 -12.04
CA HIS A 292 33.27 13.92 -11.27
C HIS A 292 34.02 12.91 -10.40
N HIS A 293 33.31 12.11 -9.59
CA HIS A 293 33.93 11.09 -8.73
C HIS A 293 34.56 9.95 -9.54
N GLY A 294 34.04 9.60 -10.72
CA GLY A 294 34.62 8.57 -11.58
C GLY A 294 35.99 8.94 -12.18
N VAL A 295 36.31 10.23 -12.23
CA VAL A 295 37.62 10.76 -12.68
C VAL A 295 38.55 11.02 -11.50
N HIS A 296 38.03 11.57 -10.40
CA HIS A 296 38.85 12.07 -9.29
C HIS A 296 39.07 11.06 -8.15
N LEU A 297 38.28 9.99 -8.05
CA LEU A 297 38.47 9.02 -6.99
C LEU A 297 39.80 8.27 -7.15
N PRO A 298 40.59 8.11 -6.07
CA PRO A 298 41.80 7.30 -6.08
C PRO A 298 41.52 5.86 -6.52
N ARG A 299 42.41 5.27 -7.33
CA ARG A 299 42.23 3.91 -7.87
C ARG A 299 42.16 2.82 -6.79
N ASN A 300 42.78 3.06 -5.64
CA ASN A 300 42.76 2.19 -4.47
C ASN A 300 41.46 2.28 -3.64
N SER A 301 40.57 3.23 -3.94
CA SER A 301 39.28 3.36 -3.27
C SER A 301 38.35 2.19 -3.61
N LEU A 302 37.72 1.60 -2.60
CA LEU A 302 36.75 0.50 -2.76
C LEU A 302 35.52 0.88 -3.60
N VAL A 303 35.20 2.17 -3.68
CA VAL A 303 34.06 2.68 -4.46
C VAL A 303 34.44 3.10 -5.88
N HIS A 304 35.72 3.37 -6.17
CA HIS A 304 36.18 3.76 -7.51
C HIS A 304 35.76 2.77 -8.62
N PRO A 305 35.98 1.44 -8.52
CA PRO A 305 35.56 0.51 -9.57
C PRO A 305 34.04 0.43 -9.72
N LYS A 306 33.27 0.75 -8.67
CA LYS A 306 31.81 0.75 -8.68
C LYS A 306 31.26 1.98 -9.39
N VAL A 307 31.76 3.17 -9.06
CA VAL A 307 31.39 4.43 -9.71
C VAL A 307 31.73 4.38 -11.20
N ARG A 308 32.93 3.90 -11.56
CA ARG A 308 33.28 3.71 -12.98
C ARG A 308 32.33 2.77 -13.70
N LYS A 309 31.91 1.68 -13.06
CA LYS A 309 30.97 0.73 -13.67
C LYS A 309 29.60 1.38 -13.92
N VAL A 310 29.10 2.21 -12.98
CA VAL A 310 27.85 2.96 -13.17
C VAL A 310 27.92 3.87 -14.40
N ILE A 311 29.03 4.60 -14.57
CA ILE A 311 29.23 5.52 -15.68
C ILE A 311 29.39 4.77 -17.02
N LEU A 312 30.20 3.71 -17.03
CA LEU A 312 30.60 3.03 -18.25
C LEU A 312 29.51 2.10 -18.81
N SER A 313 28.69 1.46 -17.96
CA SER A 313 27.75 0.44 -18.42
C SER A 313 26.61 1.00 -19.27
N GLU A 314 26.03 2.12 -18.85
CA GLU A 314 24.81 2.65 -19.47
C GLU A 314 24.95 4.10 -19.91
N MET A 315 25.67 4.93 -19.17
CA MET A 315 25.73 6.37 -19.43
C MET A 315 26.61 6.69 -20.65
N HIS A 316 27.80 6.09 -20.73
CA HIS A 316 28.76 6.41 -21.80
C HIS A 316 28.32 5.95 -23.20
N HIS A 317 27.70 4.76 -23.30
CA HIS A 317 27.25 4.21 -24.59
C HIS A 317 25.94 4.83 -25.10
N LYS A 318 25.06 5.29 -24.22
CA LYS A 318 23.71 5.72 -24.61
C LYS A 318 23.47 7.24 -24.55
N VAL A 319 24.27 8.02 -23.83
CA VAL A 319 24.26 9.50 -23.92
C VAL A 319 24.64 9.96 -25.33
N LYS A 320 25.63 9.29 -25.97
CA LYS A 320 25.98 9.55 -27.38
C LYS A 320 24.78 9.42 -28.34
N ARG A 321 23.84 8.50 -28.09
CA ARG A 321 22.68 8.28 -28.98
C ARG A 321 21.54 9.29 -28.82
N LYS A 322 21.39 9.93 -27.66
CA LYS A 322 20.38 11.00 -27.44
C LYS A 322 20.91 12.35 -27.92
N ALA A 323 22.22 12.62 -27.78
CA ALA A 323 22.87 13.81 -28.30
C ALA A 323 22.88 13.87 -29.84
N SER A 324 22.90 12.72 -30.54
CA SER A 324 22.79 12.67 -32.01
C SER A 324 21.36 12.79 -32.56
N ARG A 325 20.36 13.07 -31.72
CA ARG A 325 18.95 13.28 -32.12
C ARG A 325 18.47 14.72 -31.93
N TYR A 326 19.39 15.61 -31.54
CA TYR A 326 19.27 17.06 -31.59
C TYR A 326 20.30 17.59 -32.58
#